data_AF-A0A1Y3E4E2-F1
#
_entry.id   AF-A0A1Y3E4E2-F1
#
_cell.length_a   1.000
_cell.length_b   1.000
_cell.length_c   1.000
_cell.angle_alpha   90.00
_cell.angle_beta   90.00
_cell.angle_gamma   90.00
#
_symmetry.space_group_name_H-M   'P 1'
#
loop_
_entity.id
_entity.type
_entity.pdbx_description
1 polymer ?
#
loop_
_entity_poly.entity_id
_entity_poly.type
_entity_poly.pdbx_seq_one_letter_code
_entity_poly.pdbx_strand_id
1 'polypeptide(L)'
;PPTKRSRTDYGDEYKQGPPGYSKWQEPAICAKQSMLYSLRAQLSILTSDGNPMQKFNRVCNIVKCVWRVHLTGTMCTLMVDDVVVVTQLYWADELQAKMDACSTAADILSREVLEVRRIGGGYELYTARGPNQLLESPQVWRLMSLSKALLRLKDHFLHHCSSKWRDEPLRSMHAACKQYKLCYREHRVKDVGMAERWIATISDVFIHEVKMRIGRNRHEDVNTSNRLCTKSIECLMQMPRQNPLIEHKNGELRIRYE
;
A
#
# COMPACT_ATOMS: atom_id res chain seq x y z
N PRO A 1 -43.06 30.17 -56.79
CA PRO A 1 -43.01 30.51 -55.34
C PRO A 1 -41.62 31.06 -54.96
N PRO A 2 -41.53 32.23 -54.31
CA PRO A 2 -40.30 33.00 -54.19
C PRO A 2 -39.48 32.70 -52.92
N THR A 3 -38.25 33.21 -52.96
CA THR A 3 -37.13 33.20 -52.02
C THR A 3 -37.43 33.79 -50.63
N LYS A 4 -36.84 33.21 -49.58
CA LYS A 4 -36.49 33.91 -48.32
C LYS A 4 -34.98 33.76 -48.02
N ARG A 5 -34.33 34.93 -47.90
CA ARG A 5 -33.07 35.29 -47.21
C ARG A 5 -33.05 34.74 -45.76
N SER A 6 -31.97 34.63 -44.97
CA SER A 6 -30.53 34.93 -45.03
C SER A 6 -29.89 34.30 -43.77
N ARG A 7 -28.66 33.76 -43.92
CA ARG A 7 -27.45 33.91 -43.07
C ARG A 7 -27.56 34.13 -41.54
N THR A 8 -26.98 33.19 -40.79
CA THR A 8 -26.05 33.39 -39.64
C THR A 8 -25.27 32.06 -39.46
N ASP A 9 -24.03 31.97 -39.91
CA ASP A 9 -22.82 32.05 -39.06
C ASP A 9 -23.11 32.06 -37.54
N TYR A 10 -23.19 30.86 -36.98
CA TYR A 10 -22.71 30.55 -35.63
C TYR A 10 -21.74 29.38 -35.84
N GLY A 11 -20.44 29.54 -35.65
CA GLY A 11 -19.85 30.14 -34.47
C GLY A 11 -18.98 29.04 -33.89
N ASP A 12 -17.69 29.21 -34.13
CA ASP A 12 -16.56 28.37 -33.75
C ASP A 12 -16.41 28.32 -32.21
N GLU A 13 -17.41 27.78 -31.50
CA GLU A 13 -17.51 27.88 -30.03
C GLU A 13 -17.86 26.55 -29.36
N TYR A 14 -17.02 25.53 -29.55
CA TYR A 14 -16.84 24.47 -28.53
C TYR A 14 -15.36 24.15 -28.29
N LYS A 15 -14.49 25.15 -28.46
CA LYS A 15 -13.11 25.11 -27.96
C LYS A 15 -12.98 26.12 -26.82
N GLN A 16 -13.27 25.67 -25.60
CA GLN A 16 -12.57 26.02 -24.36
C GLN A 16 -13.31 25.44 -23.16
N GLY A 17 -13.08 24.14 -22.91
CA GLY A 17 -13.12 23.64 -21.55
C GLY A 17 -12.02 24.30 -20.72
N PRO A 18 -12.09 24.23 -19.37
CA PRO A 18 -11.20 24.95 -18.47
C PRO A 18 -9.72 24.69 -18.81
N PRO A 19 -8.85 25.71 -18.66
CA PRO A 19 -7.44 25.60 -19.03
C PRO A 19 -6.77 24.53 -18.16
N GLY A 20 -6.40 23.42 -18.78
CA GLY A 20 -5.72 22.31 -18.12
C GLY A 20 -6.22 20.91 -18.52
N TYR A 21 -7.41 20.80 -19.12
CA TYR A 21 -7.98 19.51 -19.50
C TYR A 21 -8.36 19.49 -21.00
N SER A 22 -7.39 19.12 -21.84
CA SER A 22 -7.56 18.17 -22.96
C SER A 22 -6.49 18.37 -24.04
N LYS A 23 -5.79 17.27 -24.34
CA LYS A 23 -5.70 16.64 -25.67
C LYS A 23 -4.46 15.74 -25.66
N TRP A 24 -4.68 14.45 -25.91
CA TRP A 24 -3.68 13.38 -25.94
C TRP A 24 -3.22 12.87 -24.57
N GLN A 25 -4.14 12.41 -23.72
CA GLN A 25 -3.75 11.25 -22.90
C GLN A 25 -3.40 10.12 -23.87
N GLU A 26 -2.19 9.58 -23.77
CA GLU A 26 -1.74 8.48 -24.63
C GLU A 26 -2.82 7.39 -24.65
N PRO A 27 -3.18 6.79 -25.81
CA PRO A 27 -4.17 5.72 -25.86
C PRO A 27 -3.92 4.59 -24.85
N ALA A 28 -2.64 4.32 -24.57
CA ALA A 28 -2.19 3.39 -23.53
C ALA A 28 -2.63 3.81 -22.11
N ILE A 29 -2.54 5.09 -21.77
CA ILE A 29 -3.00 5.63 -20.48
C ILE A 29 -4.52 5.46 -20.35
N CYS A 30 -5.28 5.83 -21.40
CA CYS A 30 -6.75 5.69 -21.39
C CYS A 30 -7.18 4.23 -21.22
N ALA A 31 -6.54 3.30 -21.92
CA ALA A 31 -6.83 1.86 -21.81
C ALA A 31 -6.55 1.34 -20.39
N LYS A 32 -5.41 1.72 -19.80
CA LYS A 32 -5.05 1.33 -18.43
C LYS A 32 -6.00 1.91 -17.40
N GLN A 33 -6.34 3.19 -17.55
CA GLN A 33 -7.32 3.86 -16.71
C GLN A 33 -8.68 3.14 -16.75
N SER A 34 -9.15 2.79 -17.94
CA SER A 34 -10.40 2.04 -18.13
C SER A 34 -10.35 0.67 -17.46
N MET A 35 -9.25 -0.07 -17.63
CA MET A 35 -9.03 -1.37 -16.99
C MET A 35 -9.07 -1.28 -15.45
N LEU A 36 -8.43 -0.27 -14.86
CA LEU A 36 -8.47 -0.05 -13.41
C LEU A 36 -9.87 0.33 -12.91
N TYR A 37 -10.65 1.10 -13.69
CA TYR A 37 -12.05 1.37 -13.36
C TYR A 37 -12.92 0.11 -13.40
N SER A 38 -12.69 -0.78 -14.38
CA SER A 38 -13.35 -2.09 -14.42
C SER A 38 -12.98 -2.94 -13.21
N LEU A 39 -11.70 -2.96 -12.80
CA LEU A 39 -11.26 -3.65 -11.57
C LEU A 39 -11.93 -3.10 -10.32
N ARG A 40 -11.99 -1.78 -10.17
CA ARG A 40 -12.71 -1.12 -9.07
C ARG A 40 -14.17 -1.57 -9.02
N ALA A 41 -14.87 -1.55 -10.14
CA ALA A 41 -16.26 -1.98 -10.21
C ALA A 41 -16.41 -3.45 -9.75
N GLN A 42 -15.56 -4.35 -10.22
CA GLN A 42 -15.57 -5.76 -9.80
C GLN A 42 -15.24 -5.94 -8.31
N LEU A 43 -14.29 -5.17 -7.78
CA LEU A 43 -13.93 -5.17 -6.36
C LEU A 43 -15.08 -4.71 -5.46
N SER A 44 -15.90 -3.77 -5.92
CA SER A 44 -17.11 -3.32 -5.19
C SER A 44 -18.24 -4.35 -5.15
N ILE A 45 -18.31 -5.23 -6.15
CA ILE A 45 -19.34 -6.27 -6.25
C ILE A 45 -18.95 -7.50 -5.42
N LEU A 46 -17.65 -7.84 -5.41
CA LEU A 46 -17.14 -9.00 -4.69
C LEU A 46 -17.03 -8.72 -3.19
N THR A 47 -18.17 -8.83 -2.49
CA THR A 47 -18.26 -8.96 -1.04
C THR A 47 -18.01 -10.42 -0.66
N SER A 48 -16.76 -10.79 -0.38
CA SER A 48 -16.48 -12.13 0.16
C SER A 48 -15.35 -12.09 1.18
N ASP A 49 -15.64 -12.59 2.36
CA ASP A 49 -14.65 -13.04 3.35
C ASP A 49 -13.78 -14.12 2.70
N GLY A 50 -12.49 -13.85 2.54
CA GLY A 50 -11.56 -14.75 1.86
C GLY A 50 -10.15 -14.19 1.73
N ASN A 51 -9.23 -15.04 1.27
CA ASN A 51 -7.83 -14.66 1.08
C ASN A 51 -7.71 -13.49 0.06
N PRO A 52 -7.04 -12.37 0.41
CA PRO A 52 -6.89 -11.22 -0.48
C PRO A 52 -6.35 -11.55 -1.87
N MET A 53 -5.39 -12.48 -1.98
CA MET A 53 -4.83 -12.91 -3.26
C MET A 53 -5.86 -13.67 -4.12
N GLN A 54 -6.70 -14.51 -3.51
CA GLN A 54 -7.74 -15.23 -4.23
C GLN A 54 -8.81 -14.28 -4.77
N LYS A 55 -9.19 -13.27 -3.98
CA LYS A 55 -10.08 -12.20 -4.42
C LYS A 55 -9.47 -11.44 -5.59
N PHE A 56 -8.21 -11.01 -5.48
CA PHE A 56 -7.51 -10.28 -6.54
C PHE A 56 -7.40 -11.10 -7.84
N ASN A 57 -7.03 -12.38 -7.74
CA ASN A 57 -7.02 -13.32 -8.86
C ASN A 57 -8.36 -13.39 -9.58
N ARG A 58 -9.46 -13.53 -8.82
CA ARG A 58 -10.81 -13.64 -9.39
C ARG A 58 -11.21 -12.36 -10.15
N VAL A 59 -10.97 -11.19 -9.56
CA VAL A 59 -11.30 -9.89 -10.15
C VAL A 59 -10.49 -9.67 -11.44
N CYS A 60 -9.18 -9.93 -11.41
CA CYS A 60 -8.32 -9.77 -12.57
C CYS A 60 -8.71 -10.69 -13.73
N ASN A 61 -9.13 -11.92 -13.44
CA ASN A 61 -9.61 -12.88 -14.45
C ASN A 61 -10.91 -12.42 -15.16
N ILE A 62 -11.77 -11.69 -14.45
CA ILE A 62 -13.00 -11.11 -15.03
C ILE A 62 -12.64 -9.95 -15.96
N VAL A 63 -11.76 -9.05 -15.51
CA VAL A 63 -11.34 -7.86 -16.27
C VAL A 63 -10.34 -8.18 -17.38
N LYS A 64 -9.80 -9.40 -17.42
CA LYS A 64 -8.78 -9.85 -18.39
C LYS A 64 -7.46 -9.10 -18.28
N CYS A 65 -7.03 -8.83 -17.06
CA CYS A 65 -5.69 -8.30 -16.75
C CYS A 65 -4.91 -9.30 -15.89
N VAL A 66 -3.59 -9.12 -15.81
CA VAL A 66 -2.72 -9.94 -14.96
C VAL A 66 -2.23 -9.09 -13.80
N TRP A 67 -2.10 -9.64 -12.61
CA TRP A 67 -1.39 -8.98 -11.52
C TRP A 67 -0.15 -9.78 -11.13
N ARG A 68 0.86 -9.07 -10.64
CA ARG A 68 2.12 -9.64 -10.21
C ARG A 68 2.68 -8.86 -9.04
N VAL A 69 3.45 -9.53 -8.21
CA VAL A 69 4.20 -8.90 -7.12
C VAL A 69 5.68 -9.06 -7.39
N HIS A 70 6.40 -7.95 -7.37
CA HIS A 70 7.86 -7.92 -7.34
C HIS A 70 8.33 -7.66 -5.93
N LEU A 71 9.21 -8.53 -5.45
CA LEU A 71 9.88 -8.39 -4.17
C LEU A 71 11.31 -7.93 -4.44
N THR A 72 11.64 -6.74 -3.96
CA THR A 72 12.99 -6.16 -4.10
C THR A 72 13.45 -5.74 -2.73
N GLY A 73 14.43 -6.46 -2.14
CA GLY A 73 14.85 -6.21 -0.76
C GLY A 73 13.67 -6.25 0.21
N THR A 74 13.41 -5.14 0.91
CA THR A 74 12.29 -4.99 1.86
C THR A 74 11.04 -4.36 1.25
N MET A 75 10.93 -4.29 -0.09
CA MET A 75 9.78 -3.71 -0.78
C MET A 75 8.99 -4.79 -1.50
N CYS A 76 7.67 -4.68 -1.37
CA CYS A 76 6.69 -5.47 -2.08
C CYS A 76 5.89 -4.54 -2.99
N THR A 77 6.08 -4.67 -4.30
CA THR A 77 5.41 -3.87 -5.33
C THR A 77 4.41 -4.74 -6.07
N LEU A 78 3.12 -4.42 -5.97
CA LEU A 78 2.07 -5.05 -6.75
C LEU A 78 1.79 -4.21 -8.00
N MET A 79 1.83 -4.89 -9.13
CA MET A 79 1.50 -4.34 -10.44
C MET A 79 0.27 -5.04 -11.00
N VAL A 80 -0.56 -4.28 -11.71
CA VAL A 80 -1.59 -4.80 -12.60
C VAL A 80 -1.16 -4.48 -14.02
N ASP A 81 -0.92 -5.51 -14.81
CA ASP A 81 -0.16 -5.51 -16.06
C ASP A 81 1.21 -4.83 -15.85
N ASP A 82 1.34 -3.60 -16.33
CA ASP A 82 2.51 -2.73 -16.22
C ASP A 82 2.26 -1.47 -15.37
N VAL A 83 1.11 -1.38 -14.70
CA VAL A 83 0.78 -0.28 -13.79
C VAL A 83 1.15 -0.64 -12.35
N VAL A 84 2.00 0.15 -11.72
CA VAL A 84 2.29 0.04 -10.28
C VAL A 84 1.08 0.54 -9.48
N VAL A 85 0.45 -0.37 -8.73
CA VAL A 85 -0.78 -0.10 -7.96
C VAL A 85 -0.49 0.15 -6.49
N VAL A 86 0.34 -0.69 -5.89
CA VAL A 86 0.84 -0.49 -4.52
C VAL A 86 2.32 -0.83 -4.43
N THR A 87 3.03 -0.09 -3.60
CA THR A 87 4.34 -0.45 -3.10
C THR A 87 4.34 -0.21 -1.62
N GLN A 88 4.82 -1.21 -0.89
CA GLN A 88 4.85 -1.20 0.55
C GLN A 88 6.15 -1.83 1.05
N LEU A 89 6.54 -1.48 2.27
CA LEU A 89 7.57 -2.20 2.98
C LEU A 89 7.02 -3.52 3.48
N TYR A 90 7.87 -4.53 3.60
CA TYR A 90 7.56 -5.77 4.30
C TYR A 90 8.83 -6.34 4.94
N TRP A 91 8.65 -7.15 5.98
CA TRP A 91 9.73 -7.94 6.59
C TRP A 91 9.28 -9.37 6.84
N ALA A 92 10.27 -10.28 6.78
CA ALA A 92 10.20 -11.69 7.19
C ALA A 92 9.30 -12.64 6.37
N ASP A 93 8.06 -12.27 6.02
CA ASP A 93 7.12 -13.18 5.33
C ASP A 93 6.68 -12.64 3.97
N GLU A 94 7.20 -13.25 2.90
CA GLU A 94 6.87 -12.92 1.51
C GLU A 94 5.41 -13.21 1.15
N LEU A 95 4.81 -14.25 1.72
CA LEU A 95 3.42 -14.62 1.45
C LEU A 95 2.49 -13.61 2.12
N GLN A 96 2.77 -13.24 3.37
CA GLN A 96 2.02 -12.19 4.05
C GLN A 96 2.18 -10.85 3.34
N ALA A 97 3.39 -10.50 2.89
CA ALA A 97 3.63 -9.29 2.11
C ALA A 97 2.77 -9.23 0.83
N LYS A 98 2.64 -10.36 0.12
CA LYS A 98 1.78 -10.46 -1.06
C LYS A 98 0.29 -10.29 -0.70
N MET A 99 -0.17 -10.92 0.38
CA MET A 99 -1.54 -10.77 0.87
C MET A 99 -1.86 -9.32 1.27
N ASP A 100 -0.96 -8.68 2.00
CA ASP A 100 -1.08 -7.28 2.42
C ASP A 100 -1.08 -6.33 1.22
N ALA A 101 -0.27 -6.63 0.20
CA ALA A 101 -0.21 -5.84 -1.02
C ALA A 101 -1.52 -5.96 -1.81
N CYS A 102 -2.10 -7.16 -1.91
CA CYS A 102 -3.44 -7.34 -2.51
C CYS A 102 -4.52 -6.58 -1.73
N SER A 103 -4.48 -6.61 -0.39
CA SER A 103 -5.44 -5.88 0.45
C SER A 103 -5.32 -4.37 0.24
N THR A 104 -4.10 -3.84 0.35
CA THR A 104 -3.83 -2.41 0.17
C THR A 104 -4.13 -1.94 -1.25
N ALA A 105 -3.84 -2.76 -2.26
CA ALA A 105 -4.21 -2.48 -3.65
C ALA A 105 -5.73 -2.37 -3.80
N ALA A 106 -6.50 -3.27 -3.18
CA ALA A 106 -7.96 -3.21 -3.21
C ALA A 106 -8.48 -1.93 -2.53
N ASP A 107 -7.88 -1.53 -1.40
CA ASP A 107 -8.22 -0.30 -0.69
C ASP A 107 -7.82 0.98 -1.45
N ILE A 108 -6.77 0.94 -2.26
CA ILE A 108 -6.39 2.05 -3.15
C ILE A 108 -7.37 2.11 -4.33
N LEU A 109 -7.64 0.98 -4.96
CA LEU A 109 -8.51 0.89 -6.14
C LEU A 109 -9.97 1.23 -5.83
N SER A 110 -10.41 1.10 -4.57
CA SER A 110 -11.76 1.48 -4.14
C SER A 110 -11.94 3.00 -3.99
N ARG A 111 -10.87 3.80 -3.97
CA ARG A 111 -10.91 5.25 -3.77
C ARG A 111 -11.47 5.98 -5.00
N GLU A 112 -12.05 7.14 -4.75
CA GLU A 112 -12.84 7.87 -5.74
C GLU A 112 -12.02 8.49 -6.88
N VAL A 113 -10.75 8.85 -6.64
CA VAL A 113 -9.90 9.53 -7.64
C VAL A 113 -8.59 8.77 -7.85
N LEU A 114 -8.49 8.13 -9.03
CA LEU A 114 -7.31 7.41 -9.49
C LEU A 114 -6.96 7.93 -10.88
N GLU A 115 -5.71 8.36 -11.10
CA GLU A 115 -5.19 8.75 -12.40
C GLU A 115 -3.94 7.91 -12.70
N VAL A 116 -3.91 7.27 -13.87
CA VAL A 116 -2.74 6.57 -14.39
C VAL A 116 -1.84 7.59 -15.07
N ARG A 117 -0.55 7.61 -14.69
CA ARG A 117 0.46 8.46 -15.33
C ARG A 117 1.64 7.65 -15.80
N ARG A 118 2.27 8.13 -16.88
CA ARG A 118 3.55 7.61 -17.34
C ARG A 118 4.69 8.31 -16.61
N ILE A 119 5.52 7.57 -15.88
CA ILE A 119 6.66 8.08 -15.14
C ILE A 119 7.88 7.24 -15.47
N GLY A 120 8.97 7.90 -15.86
CA GLY A 120 10.27 7.27 -16.10
C GLY A 120 10.32 6.23 -17.23
N GLY A 121 9.22 5.73 -17.78
CA GLY A 121 9.18 4.61 -18.72
C GLY A 121 8.08 3.59 -18.46
N GLY A 122 7.42 3.66 -17.30
CA GLY A 122 6.31 2.78 -16.89
C GLY A 122 5.11 3.58 -16.39
N TYR A 123 4.12 2.88 -15.85
CA TYR A 123 2.82 3.46 -15.46
C TYR A 123 2.58 3.33 -13.95
N GLU A 124 2.03 4.38 -13.34
CA GLU A 124 1.77 4.42 -11.90
C GLU A 124 0.43 5.07 -11.58
N LEU A 125 -0.16 4.67 -10.45
CA LEU A 125 -1.37 5.27 -9.90
C LEU A 125 -1.07 6.51 -9.06
N TYR A 126 -1.77 7.59 -9.38
CA TYR A 126 -1.82 8.83 -8.62
C TYR A 126 -3.22 9.04 -8.06
N THR A 127 -3.32 9.58 -6.84
CA THR A 127 -4.60 9.95 -6.23
C THR A 127 -4.67 11.45 -6.04
N ALA A 128 -5.76 12.10 -6.45
CA ALA A 128 -6.01 13.47 -6.05
C ALA A 128 -6.60 13.49 -4.64
N ARG A 129 -6.16 14.42 -3.80
CA ARG A 129 -6.74 14.66 -2.47
C ARG A 129 -7.84 15.74 -2.49
N GLY A 130 -8.52 15.92 -3.63
CA GLY A 130 -9.62 16.85 -3.81
C GLY A 130 -9.57 17.60 -5.15
N PRO A 131 -10.60 18.39 -5.49
CA PRO A 131 -10.58 19.27 -6.64
C PRO A 131 -9.46 20.31 -6.47
N ASN A 132 -8.56 20.41 -7.46
CA ASN A 132 -7.41 21.34 -7.51
C ASN A 132 -6.17 20.97 -6.67
N GLN A 133 -6.06 19.77 -6.12
CA GLN A 133 -4.83 19.35 -5.44
C GLN A 133 -3.84 18.70 -6.39
N LEU A 134 -2.54 18.93 -6.15
CA LEU A 134 -1.45 18.28 -6.86
C LEU A 134 -1.59 16.76 -6.72
N LEU A 135 -1.54 16.07 -7.86
CA LEU A 135 -1.52 14.61 -7.89
C LEU A 135 -0.17 14.13 -7.37
N GLU A 136 -0.19 13.41 -6.25
CA GLU A 136 1.00 12.83 -5.64
C GLU A 136 0.95 11.30 -5.76
N SER A 137 2.11 10.69 -6.01
CA SER A 137 2.25 9.23 -5.89
C SER A 137 2.11 8.90 -4.40
N PRO A 138 1.06 8.16 -3.98
CA PRO A 138 0.82 7.89 -2.56
C PRO A 138 1.94 7.07 -1.90
N GLN A 139 2.78 6.45 -2.72
CA GLN A 139 3.75 5.45 -2.32
C GLN A 139 5.08 6.10 -1.91
N VAL A 140 5.59 7.06 -2.67
CA VAL A 140 6.96 7.57 -2.49
C VAL A 140 7.17 8.31 -1.16
N TRP A 141 6.31 9.28 -0.87
CA TRP A 141 6.41 10.10 0.35
C TRP A 141 6.15 9.28 1.61
N ARG A 142 5.14 8.40 1.54
CA ARG A 142 4.79 7.49 2.64
C ARG A 142 5.97 6.56 2.95
N LEU A 143 6.58 5.95 1.93
CA LEU A 143 7.64 4.97 2.13
C LEU A 143 8.98 5.58 2.56
N MET A 144 9.38 6.74 2.02
CA MET A 144 10.60 7.40 2.46
C MET A 144 10.52 7.87 3.92
N SER A 145 9.41 8.52 4.30
CA SER A 145 9.21 9.02 5.67
C SER A 145 9.11 7.86 6.67
N LEU A 146 8.39 6.80 6.28
CA LEU A 146 8.22 5.60 7.08
C LEU A 146 9.55 4.85 7.25
N SER A 147 10.33 4.65 6.19
CA SER A 147 11.65 3.99 6.26
C SER A 147 12.60 4.70 7.22
N LYS A 148 12.69 6.03 7.13
CA LYS A 148 13.50 6.85 8.04
C LYS A 148 13.04 6.73 9.49
N ALA A 149 11.73 6.76 9.73
CA ALA A 149 11.17 6.62 11.07
C ALA A 149 11.41 5.22 11.66
N LEU A 150 11.31 4.18 10.85
CA LEU A 150 11.58 2.79 11.24
C LEU A 150 13.06 2.54 11.56
N LEU A 151 13.98 3.12 10.79
CA LEU A 151 15.41 3.06 11.14
C LEU A 151 15.69 3.77 12.46
N ARG A 152 15.10 4.94 12.70
CA ARG A 152 15.22 5.62 13.99
C ARG A 152 14.67 4.77 15.14
N LEU A 153 13.55 4.08 14.91
CA LEU A 153 12.97 3.16 15.89
C LEU A 153 13.89 1.94 16.13
N LYS A 154 14.49 1.40 15.08
CA LYS A 154 15.50 0.35 15.19
C LYS A 154 16.70 0.81 16.02
N ASP A 155 17.28 1.95 15.67
CA ASP A 155 18.45 2.51 16.36
C ASP A 155 18.12 2.83 17.83
N HIS A 156 16.91 3.28 18.11
CA HIS A 156 16.40 3.45 19.47
C HIS A 156 16.54 2.17 20.29
N PHE A 157 16.08 1.02 19.77
CA PHE A 157 16.16 -0.25 20.49
C PHE A 157 17.56 -0.88 20.51
N LEU A 158 18.40 -0.61 19.50
CA LEU A 158 19.80 -1.04 19.49
C LEU A 158 20.64 -0.29 20.52
N HIS A 159 20.37 1.00 20.73
CA HIS A 159 21.17 1.88 21.59
C HIS A 159 20.60 2.11 22.99
N HIS A 160 19.30 1.89 23.22
CA HIS A 160 18.76 1.87 24.57
C HIS A 160 19.17 0.58 25.29
N CYS A 161 20.08 0.75 26.26
CA CYS A 161 20.63 -0.31 27.13
C CYS A 161 19.57 -1.35 27.54
N SER A 162 19.96 -2.61 27.37
CA SER A 162 19.13 -3.81 27.24
C SER A 162 18.24 -4.22 28.42
N SER A 163 18.11 -3.43 29.50
CA SER A 163 17.26 -3.80 30.64
C SER A 163 15.84 -3.23 30.52
N LYS A 164 15.70 -1.91 30.37
CA LYS A 164 14.39 -1.24 30.51
C LYS A 164 13.32 -1.71 29.52
N TRP A 165 13.69 -1.93 28.26
CA TRP A 165 12.70 -2.39 27.28
C TRP A 165 12.42 -3.89 27.37
N ARG A 166 13.37 -4.70 27.84
CA ARG A 166 13.15 -6.15 28.01
C ARG A 166 12.21 -6.44 29.17
N ASP A 167 12.26 -5.62 30.22
CA ASP A 167 11.36 -5.71 31.36
C ASP A 167 9.94 -5.24 31.01
N GLU A 168 9.83 -4.19 30.17
CA GLU A 168 8.55 -3.61 29.76
C GLU A 168 8.50 -3.35 28.23
N PRO A 169 8.39 -4.41 27.40
CA PRO A 169 8.52 -4.29 25.95
C PRO A 169 7.38 -3.50 25.32
N LEU A 170 6.14 -3.75 25.72
CA LEU A 170 4.97 -3.02 25.20
C LEU A 170 5.02 -1.52 25.51
N ARG A 171 5.33 -1.18 26.77
CA ARG A 171 5.42 0.22 27.20
C ARG A 171 6.51 0.95 26.41
N SER A 172 7.67 0.29 26.26
CA SER A 172 8.80 0.83 25.52
C SER A 172 8.49 0.98 24.02
N MET A 173 7.83 -0.01 23.40
CA MET A 173 7.37 0.04 22.02
C MET A 173 6.41 1.19 21.78
N HIS A 174 5.39 1.37 22.62
CA HIS A 174 4.44 2.46 22.47
C HIS A 174 5.08 3.84 22.68
N ALA A 175 5.97 3.98 23.66
CA ALA A 175 6.70 5.22 23.90
C ALA A 175 7.59 5.60 22.72
N ALA A 176 8.38 4.65 22.21
CA ALA A 176 9.26 4.86 21.07
C ALA A 176 8.46 5.14 19.79
N CYS A 177 7.39 4.38 19.53
CA CYS A 177 6.50 4.63 18.39
C CYS A 177 5.89 6.04 18.46
N LYS A 178 5.43 6.48 19.64
CA LYS A 178 4.92 7.85 19.83
C LYS A 178 5.98 8.91 19.52
N GLN A 179 7.22 8.70 19.95
CA GLN A 179 8.34 9.62 19.67
C GLN A 179 8.60 9.77 18.16
N TYR A 180 8.55 8.67 17.41
CA TYR A 180 8.84 8.66 15.97
C TYR A 180 7.60 8.78 15.08
N LYS A 181 6.42 9.11 15.65
CA LYS A 181 5.14 9.23 14.94
C LYS A 181 4.76 7.95 14.17
N LEU A 182 5.07 6.79 14.76
CA LEU A 182 4.69 5.46 14.27
C LEU A 182 3.54 4.91 15.09
N CYS A 183 2.81 3.93 14.54
CA CYS A 183 1.69 3.28 15.22
C CYS A 183 1.93 1.77 15.36
N TYR A 184 2.29 1.31 16.55
CA TYR A 184 2.32 -0.12 16.87
C TYR A 184 0.89 -0.62 17.12
N ARG A 185 0.49 -1.70 16.45
CA ARG A 185 -0.81 -2.36 16.64
C ARG A 185 -0.66 -3.87 16.70
N GLU A 186 -1.52 -4.47 17.52
CA GLU A 186 -1.69 -5.91 17.60
C GLU A 186 -3.08 -6.27 17.07
N HIS A 187 -3.13 -7.20 16.13
CA HIS A 187 -4.37 -7.64 15.50
C HIS A 187 -4.54 -9.14 15.71
N ARG A 188 -5.73 -9.54 16.13
CA ARG A 188 -6.11 -10.96 16.27
C ARG A 188 -6.90 -11.37 15.05
N VAL A 189 -6.42 -12.38 14.35
CA VAL A 189 -7.07 -12.96 13.17
C VAL A 189 -7.44 -14.41 13.50
N LYS A 190 -8.70 -14.77 13.27
CA LYS A 190 -9.13 -16.17 13.34
C LYS A 190 -8.56 -16.91 12.13
N ASP A 191 -7.80 -17.98 12.39
CA ASP A 191 -7.30 -18.85 11.33
C ASP A 191 -8.30 -19.97 11.04
N VAL A 192 -8.08 -20.72 9.96
CA VAL A 192 -8.91 -21.90 9.66
C VAL A 192 -8.72 -22.96 10.75
N GLY A 193 -9.82 -23.35 11.43
CA GLY A 193 -9.83 -24.35 12.50
C GLY A 193 -9.86 -23.75 13.92
N MET A 194 -9.26 -24.44 14.89
CA MET A 194 -9.14 -24.02 16.30
C MET A 194 -7.84 -23.23 16.57
N ALA A 195 -7.36 -22.45 15.60
CA ALA A 195 -6.13 -21.68 15.71
C ALA A 195 -6.41 -20.19 15.53
N GLU A 196 -5.65 -19.37 16.24
CA GLU A 196 -5.68 -17.91 16.14
C GLU A 196 -4.29 -17.39 15.83
N ARG A 197 -4.23 -16.33 15.04
CA ARG A 197 -2.98 -15.61 14.75
C ARG A 197 -3.03 -14.25 15.42
N TRP A 198 -1.95 -13.92 16.10
CA TRP A 198 -1.70 -12.59 16.62
C TRP A 198 -0.61 -11.96 15.76
N ILE A 199 -0.94 -10.82 15.16
CA ILE A 199 -0.09 -10.12 14.19
C ILE A 199 0.30 -8.77 14.78
N ALA A 200 1.60 -8.48 14.77
CA ALA A 200 2.14 -7.17 15.12
C ALA A 200 2.44 -6.37 13.86
N THR A 201 1.97 -5.12 13.84
CA THR A 201 2.26 -4.16 12.77
C THR A 201 2.82 -2.85 13.33
N ILE A 202 3.65 -2.16 12.54
CA ILE A 202 4.09 -0.79 12.82
C ILE A 202 3.73 0.08 11.61
N SER A 203 2.82 1.03 11.81
CA SER A 203 2.28 1.91 10.76
C SER A 203 1.81 1.12 9.54
N ASP A 204 1.06 0.05 9.81
CA ASP A 204 0.51 -0.93 8.86
C ASP A 204 1.54 -1.81 8.15
N VAL A 205 2.81 -1.80 8.57
CA VAL A 205 3.81 -2.74 8.07
C VAL A 205 3.88 -3.96 8.97
N PHE A 206 3.70 -5.15 8.39
CA PHE A 206 3.84 -6.43 9.08
C PHE A 206 5.24 -6.61 9.67
N ILE A 207 5.32 -6.93 10.96
CA ILE A 207 6.58 -7.21 11.65
C ILE A 207 6.73 -8.70 11.94
N HIS A 208 5.73 -9.29 12.61
CA HIS A 208 5.79 -10.65 13.11
C HIS A 208 4.40 -11.20 13.40
N GLU A 209 4.24 -12.52 13.27
CA GLU A 209 3.05 -13.25 13.69
C GLU A 209 3.38 -14.36 14.70
N VAL A 210 2.43 -14.62 15.61
CA VAL A 210 2.46 -15.75 16.53
C VAL A 210 1.17 -16.54 16.37
N LYS A 211 1.30 -17.86 16.14
CA LYS A 211 0.17 -18.80 16.08
C LYS A 211 -0.16 -19.33 17.47
N MET A 212 -1.41 -19.21 17.87
CA MET A 212 -1.97 -19.67 19.14
C MET A 212 -3.01 -20.76 18.88
N ARG A 213 -3.09 -21.76 19.77
CA ARG A 213 -4.18 -22.75 19.76
C ARG A 213 -5.31 -22.25 20.65
N ILE A 214 -6.55 -22.29 20.16
CA ILE A 214 -7.74 -21.92 20.93
C ILE A 214 -7.96 -23.01 21.99
N GLY A 215 -7.99 -22.62 23.28
CA GLY A 215 -8.28 -23.54 24.39
C GLY A 215 -7.41 -23.42 25.64
N ARG A 216 -6.52 -22.42 25.74
CA ARG A 216 -5.77 -22.13 26.98
C ARG A 216 -6.19 -20.79 27.61
N ASN A 217 -6.06 -20.73 28.94
CA ASN A 217 -6.63 -19.73 29.84
C ASN A 217 -6.36 -18.27 29.45
N ARG A 218 -7.36 -17.39 29.68
CA ARG A 218 -7.30 -15.92 29.47
C ARG A 218 -6.15 -15.19 30.19
N HIS A 219 -5.51 -15.81 31.18
CA HIS A 219 -4.30 -15.25 31.83
C HIS A 219 -3.03 -15.33 30.95
N GLU A 220 -3.05 -16.08 29.84
CA GLU A 220 -1.95 -16.12 28.87
C GLU A 220 -1.88 -14.89 27.94
N ASP A 221 -2.92 -14.04 27.91
CA ASP A 221 -3.02 -12.92 26.96
C ASP A 221 -1.98 -11.82 27.23
N VAL A 222 -1.73 -11.45 28.50
CA VAL A 222 -0.72 -10.41 28.86
C VAL A 222 0.70 -10.86 28.51
N ASN A 223 1.01 -12.15 28.74
CA ASN A 223 2.30 -12.73 28.33
C ASN A 223 2.42 -12.85 26.81
N THR A 224 1.30 -13.03 26.10
CA THR A 224 1.29 -13.15 24.64
C THR A 224 1.61 -11.82 23.97
N SER A 225 1.00 -10.71 24.39
CA SER A 225 1.34 -9.38 23.86
C SER A 225 2.79 -9.00 24.15
N ASN A 226 3.29 -9.23 25.38
CA ASN A 226 4.70 -8.98 25.69
C ASN A 226 5.64 -9.85 24.84
N ARG A 227 5.35 -11.14 24.67
CA ARG A 227 6.16 -12.04 23.83
C ARG A 227 6.14 -11.64 22.36
N LEU A 228 4.98 -11.29 21.82
CA LEU A 228 4.81 -10.78 20.46
C LEU A 228 5.59 -9.48 20.28
N CYS A 229 5.49 -8.56 21.24
CA CYS A 229 6.20 -7.28 21.21
C CYS A 229 7.71 -7.46 21.28
N THR A 230 8.23 -8.30 22.20
CA THR A 230 9.66 -8.63 22.27
C THR A 230 10.16 -9.19 20.94
N LYS A 231 9.44 -10.14 20.34
CA LYS A 231 9.79 -10.70 19.03
C LYS A 231 9.74 -9.64 17.93
N SER A 232 8.77 -8.73 17.99
CA SER A 232 8.66 -7.61 17.04
C SER A 232 9.85 -6.65 17.15
N ILE A 233 10.32 -6.35 18.36
CA ILE A 233 11.53 -5.55 18.60
C ILE A 233 12.76 -6.28 18.05
N GLU A 234 12.88 -7.60 18.31
CA GLU A 234 13.96 -8.43 17.77
C GLU A 234 13.99 -8.43 16.23
N CYS A 235 12.83 -8.61 15.58
CA CYS A 235 12.70 -8.52 14.13
C CYS A 235 13.07 -7.13 13.60
N LEU A 236 12.62 -6.06 14.26
CA LEU A 236 12.96 -4.68 13.89
C LEU A 236 14.48 -4.44 13.97
N MET A 237 15.14 -4.95 15.01
CA MET A 237 16.60 -4.84 15.17
C MET A 237 17.38 -5.54 14.05
N GLN A 238 16.79 -6.57 13.42
CA GLN A 238 17.35 -7.30 12.28
C GLN A 238 17.08 -6.61 10.93
N MET A 239 16.27 -5.55 10.88
CA MET A 239 16.02 -4.80 9.65
C MET A 239 17.35 -4.34 9.02
N PRO A 240 17.53 -4.34 7.69
CA PRO A 240 18.74 -3.82 7.06
C PRO A 240 19.10 -2.41 7.55
N ARG A 241 20.41 -2.12 7.71
CA ARG A 241 20.90 -0.84 8.25
C ARG A 241 20.73 0.35 7.31
N GLN A 242 20.57 0.09 6.03
CA GLN A 242 20.58 1.13 5.02
C GLN A 242 19.15 1.61 4.76
N ASN A 243 18.97 2.93 4.65
CA ASN A 243 17.73 3.48 4.14
C ASN A 243 17.55 3.00 2.71
N PRO A 244 16.47 2.29 2.37
CA PRO A 244 16.10 2.16 0.97
C PRO A 244 15.71 3.56 0.49
N LEU A 245 16.59 4.20 -0.27
CA LEU A 245 16.20 5.28 -1.15
C LEU A 245 15.35 4.67 -2.26
N ILE A 246 14.16 5.22 -2.41
CA ILE A 246 13.23 4.79 -3.43
C ILE A 246 13.36 5.79 -4.59
N GLU A 247 14.04 5.35 -5.64
CA GLU A 247 14.23 6.13 -6.86
C GLU A 247 13.29 5.59 -7.95
N HIS A 248 12.68 6.48 -8.73
CA HIS A 248 12.01 6.09 -9.97
C HIS A 248 13.04 6.06 -11.09
N LYS A 249 13.29 4.88 -11.66
CA LYS A 249 14.10 4.75 -12.86
C LYS A 249 13.40 3.84 -13.85
N ASN A 250 13.16 4.32 -15.06
CA ASN A 250 12.55 3.52 -16.12
C ASN A 250 11.12 3.02 -15.82
N GLY A 251 10.39 3.68 -14.91
CA GLY A 251 9.06 3.22 -14.46
C GLY A 251 9.08 2.09 -13.44
N GLU A 252 10.26 1.77 -12.91
CA GLU A 252 10.44 0.84 -11.81
C GLU A 252 10.89 1.62 -10.56
N LEU A 253 10.33 1.26 -9.41
CA LEU A 253 10.84 1.69 -8.12
C LEU A 253 12.12 0.90 -7.85
N ARG A 254 13.27 1.58 -7.90
CA ARG A 254 14.57 1.01 -7.57
C ARG A 254 14.94 1.34 -6.14
N ILE A 255 15.47 0.33 -5.46
CA ILE A 255 16.13 0.52 -4.18
C ILE A 255 17.59 0.88 -4.45
N ARG A 256 17.98 2.06 -3.97
CA ARG A 256 19.36 2.39 -3.73
C ARG A 256 19.57 2.43 -2.22
N TYR A 257 20.69 1.89 -1.78
CA TYR A 257 21.07 1.95 -0.38
C TYR A 257 22.10 3.06 -0.18
N GLU A 258 21.88 3.91 0.82
CA GLU A 258 22.92 4.80 1.38
C GLU A 258 23.76 4.03 2.41
#